data_AF-A0A3M2I4T8-F1
#
_entry.id   AF-A0A3M2I4T8-F1
#
_cell.length_a   1.000
_cell.length_b   1.000
_cell.length_c   1.000
_cell.angle_alpha   90.00
_cell.angle_beta   90.00
_cell.angle_gamma   90.00
#
_symmetry.space_group_name_H-M   'P 1'
#
loop_
_entity.id
_entity.type
_entity.pdbx_description
1 polymer ?
#
loop_
_entity_poly.entity_id
_entity_poly.type
_entity_poly.pdbx_seq_one_letter_code
_entity_poly.pdbx_strand_id
1 'polypeptide(L)'
;MALSGLGLFTGAQAQNSNLGQQASQCFVIYKIAAGLPVNASHKDDLVRLGGLMDRTMQDAGVGKPQFERWTDQLMKRIGTPDKPNRAELARQVRTCNGFAKARYAHYSARK
;
A
#
# COMPACT_ATOMS: atom_id res chain seq x y z
N MET A 1 -39.66 -29.37 15.10
CA MET A 1 -38.21 -29.23 14.89
C MET A 1 -38.02 -28.64 13.51
N ALA A 2 -37.74 -27.34 13.41
CA ALA A 2 -37.47 -26.66 12.15
C ALA A 2 -36.06 -26.07 12.24
N LEU A 3 -35.22 -26.48 11.28
CA LEU A 3 -33.80 -26.16 11.19
C LEU A 3 -33.61 -24.67 10.87
N SER A 4 -33.10 -23.91 11.83
CA SER A 4 -32.56 -22.57 11.59
C SER A 4 -31.27 -22.69 10.80
N GLY A 5 -31.37 -22.48 9.49
CA GLY A 5 -30.23 -22.41 8.57
C GLY A 5 -29.34 -21.22 8.89
N LEU A 6 -28.10 -21.52 9.27
CA LEU A 6 -26.98 -20.59 9.40
C LEU A 6 -26.64 -19.97 8.04
N GLY A 7 -27.19 -18.80 7.74
CA GLY A 7 -26.73 -17.94 6.65
C GLY A 7 -25.44 -17.21 7.03
N LEU A 8 -24.29 -17.90 6.98
CA LEU A 8 -22.96 -17.28 7.07
C LEU A 8 -22.56 -16.71 5.70
N PHE A 9 -23.18 -15.59 5.31
CA PHE A 9 -22.74 -14.85 4.12
C PHE A 9 -21.61 -13.89 4.47
N THR A 10 -20.38 -14.36 4.20
CA THR A 10 -19.30 -13.61 3.54
C THR A 10 -18.82 -12.30 4.19
N GLY A 11 -18.01 -12.41 5.24
CA GLY A 11 -17.16 -11.33 5.77
C GLY A 11 -15.86 -11.06 4.98
N ALA A 12 -15.77 -11.44 3.70
CA ALA A 12 -14.51 -11.39 2.92
C ALA A 12 -14.08 -9.96 2.50
N GLN A 13 -14.90 -8.93 2.68
CA GLN A 13 -14.57 -7.56 2.25
C GLN A 13 -13.78 -6.73 3.27
N ALA A 14 -13.70 -7.16 4.54
CA ALA A 14 -13.00 -6.39 5.59
C ALA A 14 -11.47 -6.56 5.57
N GLN A 15 -10.95 -7.70 5.09
CA GLN A 15 -9.50 -7.94 5.05
C GLN A 15 -8.83 -7.36 3.79
N ASN A 16 -9.52 -7.33 2.65
CA ASN A 16 -8.96 -6.82 1.39
C ASN A 16 -8.87 -5.30 1.33
N SER A 17 -9.81 -4.57 1.95
CA SER A 17 -9.76 -3.10 1.97
C SER A 17 -8.52 -2.56 2.71
N ASN A 18 -8.06 -3.24 3.76
CA ASN A 18 -6.85 -2.87 4.50
C ASN A 18 -5.57 -3.14 3.70
N LEU A 19 -5.50 -4.28 2.99
CA LEU A 19 -4.37 -4.63 2.12
C LEU A 19 -4.24 -3.67 0.94
N GLY A 20 -5.34 -3.45 0.21
CA GLY A 20 -5.38 -2.54 -0.92
C GLY A 20 -5.04 -1.10 -0.51
N GLN A 21 -5.62 -0.62 0.59
CA GLN A 21 -5.35 0.73 1.08
C GLN A 21 -3.89 0.94 1.49
N GLN A 22 -3.30 0.00 2.24
CA GLN A 22 -1.88 0.09 2.61
C GLN A 22 -0.98 0.05 1.39
N ALA A 23 -1.28 -0.84 0.42
CA ALA A 23 -0.52 -0.92 -0.82
C ALA A 23 -0.59 0.39 -1.62
N SER A 24 -1.78 0.99 -1.78
CA SER A 24 -1.95 2.28 -2.46
C SER A 24 -1.16 3.40 -1.81
N GLN A 25 -1.22 3.48 -0.48
CA GLN A 25 -0.49 4.49 0.28
C GLN A 25 1.02 4.29 0.15
N CYS A 26 1.50 3.07 0.32
CA CYS A 26 2.92 2.75 0.22
C CYS A 26 3.48 2.91 -1.19
N PHE A 27 2.69 2.63 -2.22
CA PHE A 27 3.05 2.93 -3.60
C PHE A 27 3.37 4.43 -3.80
N VAL A 28 2.49 5.31 -3.31
CA VAL A 28 2.71 6.77 -3.40
C VAL A 28 3.90 7.21 -2.56
N ILE A 29 4.04 6.70 -1.33
CA ILE A 29 5.19 6.98 -0.46
C ILE A 29 6.51 6.65 -1.16
N TYR A 30 6.62 5.46 -1.74
CA TYR A 30 7.84 5.04 -2.45
C TYR A 30 8.09 5.85 -3.70
N LYS A 31 7.04 6.21 -4.44
CA LYS A 31 7.18 7.07 -5.62
C LYS A 31 7.69 8.46 -5.27
N ILE A 32 7.15 9.08 -4.21
CA ILE A 32 7.64 10.37 -3.71
C ILE A 32 9.07 10.23 -3.20
N ALA A 33 9.35 9.22 -2.38
CA ALA A 33 10.70 8.98 -1.86
C ALA A 33 11.73 8.79 -2.99
N ALA A 34 11.38 8.07 -4.06
CA ALA A 34 12.25 7.85 -5.22
C ALA A 34 12.50 9.13 -6.05
N GLY A 35 11.59 10.11 -5.96
CA GLY A 35 11.74 11.43 -6.58
C GLY A 35 12.63 12.38 -5.79
N LEU A 36 12.97 12.07 -4.53
CA LEU A 36 13.80 12.95 -3.70
C LEU A 36 15.30 12.73 -3.97
N PRO A 37 16.09 13.80 -4.19
CA PRO A 37 17.54 13.69 -4.45
C PRO A 37 18.31 12.94 -3.35
N VAL A 38 17.88 13.06 -2.10
CA VAL A 38 18.51 12.38 -0.95
C VAL A 38 18.44 10.86 -1.04
N ASN A 39 17.52 10.30 -1.83
CA ASN A 39 17.36 8.87 -2.03
C ASN A 39 17.87 8.39 -3.39
N ALA A 40 18.67 9.21 -4.11
CA ALA A 40 19.12 8.87 -5.46
C ALA A 40 19.83 7.51 -5.53
N SER A 41 20.65 7.16 -4.52
CA SER A 41 21.33 5.86 -4.42
C SER A 41 20.40 4.67 -4.17
N HIS A 42 19.16 4.91 -3.73
CA HIS A 42 18.15 3.89 -3.42
C HIS A 42 16.96 3.95 -4.37
N LYS A 43 17.05 4.74 -5.45
CA LYS A 43 15.94 4.96 -6.38
C LYS A 43 15.40 3.64 -6.95
N ASP A 44 16.29 2.76 -7.39
CA ASP A 44 15.90 1.48 -7.99
C ASP A 44 15.22 0.54 -6.98
N ASP A 45 15.68 0.54 -5.73
CA ASP A 45 15.05 -0.24 -4.66
C ASP A 45 13.65 0.29 -4.36
N LEU A 46 13.48 1.62 -4.28
CA LEU A 46 12.18 2.24 -4.07
C LEU A 46 11.21 1.98 -5.24
N VAL A 47 11.71 1.97 -6.48
CA VAL A 47 10.90 1.59 -7.65
C VAL A 47 10.47 0.13 -7.56
N ARG A 48 11.36 -0.79 -7.17
CA ARG A 48 11.02 -2.22 -6.97
C ARG A 48 9.98 -2.40 -5.86
N LEU A 49 10.13 -1.69 -4.75
CA LEU A 49 9.14 -1.68 -3.67
C LEU A 49 7.79 -1.12 -4.15
N GLY A 50 7.81 -0.07 -4.97
CA GLY A 50 6.62 0.43 -5.67
C GLY A 50 5.95 -0.64 -6.52
N GLY A 51 6.71 -1.40 -7.32
CA GLY A 51 6.18 -2.50 -8.13
C GLY A 51 5.56 -3.64 -7.28
N LEU A 52 6.14 -3.95 -6.12
CA LEU A 52 5.56 -4.90 -5.17
C LEU A 52 4.20 -4.42 -4.62
N MET A 53 4.09 -3.13 -4.32
CA MET A 53 2.83 -2.53 -3.88
C MET A 53 1.80 -2.53 -4.99
N ASP A 54 2.19 -2.21 -6.23
CA ASP A 54 1.32 -2.27 -7.40
C ASP A 54 0.72 -3.66 -7.60
N ARG A 55 1.55 -4.70 -7.56
CA ARG A 55 1.05 -6.09 -7.59
C ARG A 55 0.09 -6.40 -6.44
N THR A 56 0.38 -5.89 -5.24
CA THR A 56 -0.52 -6.08 -4.09
C THR A 56 -1.87 -5.38 -4.28
N MET A 57 -1.89 -4.21 -4.90
CA MET A 57 -3.13 -3.51 -5.28
C MET A 57 -3.94 -4.30 -6.31
N GLN A 58 -3.27 -4.86 -7.32
CA GLN A 58 -3.92 -5.68 -8.34
C GLN A 58 -4.58 -6.92 -7.72
N ASP A 59 -3.87 -7.64 -6.84
CA ASP A 59 -4.42 -8.81 -6.15
C ASP A 59 -5.57 -8.46 -5.20
N ALA A 60 -5.55 -7.26 -4.60
CA ALA A 60 -6.62 -6.76 -3.74
C ALA A 60 -7.80 -6.16 -4.54
N GLY A 61 -7.73 -6.13 -5.88
CA GLY A 61 -8.78 -5.59 -6.74
C GLY A 61 -8.98 -4.08 -6.60
N VAL A 62 -7.92 -3.33 -6.29
CA VAL A 62 -8.01 -1.87 -6.10
C VAL A 62 -8.29 -1.17 -7.42
N GLY A 63 -9.46 -0.56 -7.52
CA GLY A 63 -9.82 0.29 -8.66
C GLY A 63 -9.26 1.71 -8.54
N LYS A 64 -9.18 2.42 -9.68
CA LYS A 64 -8.74 3.83 -9.74
C LYS A 64 -9.46 4.74 -8.73
N PRO A 65 -10.80 4.69 -8.55
CA PRO A 65 -11.48 5.57 -7.59
C PRO A 65 -11.11 5.29 -6.13
N GLN A 66 -10.81 4.03 -5.78
CA GLN A 66 -10.37 3.66 -4.44
C GLN A 66 -8.94 4.12 -4.19
N PHE A 67 -8.06 3.91 -5.18
CA PHE A 67 -6.69 4.39 -5.14
C PHE A 67 -6.65 5.90 -4.88
N GLU A 68 -7.31 6.69 -5.73
CA GLU A 68 -7.34 8.16 -5.63
C GLU A 68 -7.83 8.61 -4.25
N ARG A 69 -8.97 8.08 -3.79
CA ARG A 69 -9.53 8.40 -2.48
C ARG A 69 -8.55 8.14 -1.33
N TRP A 70 -7.88 6.98 -1.34
CA TRP A 70 -6.96 6.61 -0.26
C TRP A 70 -5.65 7.40 -0.31
N THR A 71 -5.18 7.73 -1.51
CA THR A 71 -3.95 8.51 -1.69
C THR A 71 -4.18 9.99 -1.42
N ASP A 72 -5.34 10.54 -1.73
CA ASP A 72 -5.67 11.94 -1.43
C ASP A 72 -5.66 12.20 0.09
N GLN A 73 -6.23 11.27 0.86
CA GLN A 73 -6.17 11.33 2.33
C GLN A 73 -4.74 11.24 2.86
N LEU A 74 -3.89 10.45 2.22
CA LEU A 74 -2.47 10.37 2.56
C LEU A 74 -1.78 11.70 2.25
N MET A 75 -1.92 12.23 1.03
CA MET A 75 -1.28 13.46 0.56
C MET A 75 -1.61 14.66 1.45
N LYS A 76 -2.83 14.73 1.99
CA LYS A 76 -3.20 15.74 3.00
C LYS A 76 -2.34 15.70 4.27
N ARG A 77 -1.76 14.55 4.63
CA ARG A 77 -0.89 14.38 5.81
C ARG A 77 0.59 14.55 5.47
N ILE A 78 1.04 14.00 4.34
CA ILE A 78 2.46 14.02 3.95
C ILE A 78 2.87 15.30 3.21
N GLY A 79 1.91 16.09 2.72
CA GLY A 79 2.18 17.27 1.89
C GLY A 79 2.21 16.94 0.40
N THR A 80 2.80 17.83 -0.41
CA THR A 80 2.88 17.64 -1.87
C THR A 80 4.10 16.82 -2.26
N PRO A 81 4.13 16.20 -3.46
CA PRO A 81 5.30 15.44 -3.94
C PRO A 81 6.58 16.29 -4.01
N ASP A 82 6.43 17.58 -4.31
CA ASP A 82 7.56 18.52 -4.44
C ASP A 82 8.07 19.04 -3.09
N LYS A 83 7.19 19.10 -2.08
CA LYS A 83 7.50 19.57 -0.73
C LYS A 83 6.89 18.65 0.32
N PRO A 84 7.30 17.37 0.39
CA PRO A 84 6.78 16.48 1.40
C PRO A 84 7.34 16.85 2.77
N ASN A 85 6.53 16.67 3.80
CA ASN A 85 7.01 16.66 5.18
C ASN A 85 7.98 15.48 5.33
N ARG A 86 9.29 15.77 5.30
CA ARG A 86 10.34 14.76 5.26
C ARG A 86 10.33 13.84 6.48
N ALA A 87 10.01 14.37 7.67
CA ALA A 87 9.92 13.58 8.89
C ALA A 87 8.77 12.58 8.81
N GLU A 88 7.60 13.04 8.36
CA GLU A 88 6.44 12.18 8.16
C GLU A 88 6.68 11.16 7.05
N LEU A 89 7.26 11.57 5.92
CA LEU A 89 7.61 10.68 4.82
C LEU A 89 8.55 9.57 5.28
N ALA A 90 9.61 9.90 6.02
CA ALA A 90 10.54 8.91 6.57
C ALA A 90 9.84 7.92 7.53
N ARG A 91 8.89 8.41 8.34
CA ARG A 91 8.07 7.55 9.20
C ARG A 91 7.22 6.57 8.37
N GLN A 92 6.55 7.07 7.35
CA GLN A 92 5.71 6.27 6.46
C GLN A 92 6.53 5.25 5.65
N VAL A 93 7.72 5.62 5.17
CA VAL A 93 8.64 4.69 4.48
C VAL A 93 8.98 3.49 5.38
N ARG A 94 9.24 3.71 6.69
CA ARG A 94 9.51 2.61 7.63
C ARG A 94 8.31 1.68 7.79
N THR A 95 7.12 2.23 7.97
CA THR A 95 5.86 1.45 8.02
C THR A 95 5.68 0.64 6.74
N CYS A 96 5.88 1.28 5.60
CA CYS A 96 5.76 0.64 4.30
C CYS A 96 6.80 -0.47 4.09
N ASN A 97 8.03 -0.31 4.59
CA ASN A 97 9.05 -1.36 4.49
C ASN A 97 8.66 -2.60 5.30
N GLY A 98 8.02 -2.43 6.46
CA GLY A 98 7.47 -3.55 7.23
C GLY A 98 6.38 -4.30 6.45
N PHE A 99 5.44 -3.56 5.85
CA PHE A 99 4.40 -4.12 5.00
C PHE A 99 4.97 -4.81 3.74
N ALA A 100 5.90 -4.16 3.05
CA ALA A 100 6.58 -4.69 1.88
C ALA A 100 7.31 -5.99 2.18
N LYS A 101 7.98 -6.09 3.34
CA LYS A 101 8.61 -7.35 3.79
C LYS A 101 7.58 -8.48 3.91
N ALA A 102 6.42 -8.21 4.50
CA ALA A 102 5.35 -9.20 4.62
C ALA A 102 4.79 -9.62 3.25
N ARG A 103 4.60 -8.66 2.32
CA ARG A 103 4.15 -8.95 0.96
C ARG A 103 5.18 -9.73 0.15
N TYR A 104 6.46 -9.38 0.26
CA TYR A 104 7.53 -10.12 -0.39
C TYR A 104 7.58 -11.57 0.09
N ALA A 105 7.48 -11.81 1.40
CA ALA A 105 7.39 -13.16 1.96
C ALA A 105 6.17 -13.93 1.41
N HIS A 106 5.01 -13.27 1.30
CA HIS A 106 3.80 -13.88 0.73
C HIS A 106 3.99 -14.29 -0.74
N TYR A 107 4.59 -13.46 -1.58
CA TYR A 107 4.79 -13.79 -3.00
C TYR A 107 5.93 -14.77 -3.26
N SER A 108 6.99 -14.71 -2.46
CA SER A 108 8.10 -15.64 -2.58
C SER A 108 7.71 -17.06 -2.18
N ALA A 109 6.85 -17.24 -1.18
CA ALA A 109 6.31 -18.54 -0.78
C ALA A 109 5.32 -19.17 -1.78
N ARG A 110 4.89 -18.43 -2.81
CA ARG A 110 4.00 -18.91 -3.87
C ARG A 110 4.74 -19.27 -5.16
N LYS A 111 6.07 -19.21 -5.15
CA LYS A 111 6.95 -19.73 -6.21
C LYS A 111 7.37 -21.15 -5.84
#